data_AF-A0A7T7VS91-F1
#
_entry.id   AF-A0A7T7VS91-F1
#
_cell.length_a   1.000
_cell.length_b   1.000
_cell.length_c   1.000
_cell.angle_alpha   90.00
_cell.angle_beta   90.00
_cell.angle_gamma   90.00
#
_symmetry.space_group_name_H-M   'P 1'
#
loop_
_entity.id
_entity.type
_entity.pdbx_description
1 polymer ?
#
loop_
_entity_poly.entity_id
_entity_poly.type
_entity_poly.pdbx_seq_one_letter_code
_entity_poly.pdbx_strand_id
1 'polypeptide(L)' 'MGQVTLSATPKGNGFQATVTYPSGVSISSSEAFPTQAEAIEAAALKVLDMPERLTDLDRPDIAE' A
#
# COMPACT_ATOMS: atom_id res chain seq x y z
N MET A 1 6.39 -16.32 1.02
CA MET A 1 5.16 -15.77 0.42
C MET A 1 5.18 -14.28 0.64
N GLY A 2 5.21 -13.47 -0.43
CA GLY A 2 5.08 -12.02 -0.30
C GLY A 2 3.62 -11.64 -0.01
N GLN A 3 3.39 -10.77 0.97
CA GLN A 3 2.06 -10.24 1.27
C GLN A 3 2.12 -8.72 1.22
N VAL A 4 1.30 -8.12 0.36
CA VAL A 4 1.05 -6.67 0.35
C VAL A 4 -0.33 -6.44 0.97
N THR A 5 -0.41 -5.54 1.95
CA THR A 5 -1.67 -5.21 2.64
C THR A 5 -2.13 -3.82 2.23
N LEU A 6 -3.38 -3.73 1.79
CA LEU A 6 -4.06 -2.49 1.45
C LEU A 6 -5.05 -2.19 2.57
N SER A 7 -4.97 -1.00 3.17
CA SER A 7 -5.84 -0.60 4.28
C SER A 7 -6.34 0.82 4.10
N ALA A 8 -7.54 1.07 4.60
CA ALA A 8 -8.15 2.38 4.64
C ALA A 8 -8.43 2.72 6.10
N THR A 9 -7.76 3.73 6.62
CA THR A 9 -7.91 4.16 8.01
C THR A 9 -8.67 5.49 8.09
N PRO A 10 -9.60 5.69 9.03
CA PRO A 10 -10.28 6.98 9.19
C PRO A 10 -9.28 8.09 9.51
N LYS A 11 -9.33 9.20 8.76
CA LYS A 11 -8.48 10.38 8.98
C LYS A 11 -9.27 11.66 8.70
N GLY A 12 -9.60 12.40 9.76
CA GLY A 12 -10.41 13.61 9.65
C GLY A 12 -11.82 13.31 9.12
N ASN A 13 -12.23 13.98 8.04
CA ASN A 13 -13.53 13.79 7.39
C ASN A 13 -13.56 12.69 6.32
N GLY A 14 -12.49 11.89 6.20
CA GLY A 14 -12.36 10.87 5.17
C GLY A 14 -11.51 9.68 5.60
N PHE A 15 -10.95 8.97 4.63
CA PHE A 15 -10.15 7.77 4.81
C PHE A 15 -8.78 7.94 4.16
N GLN A 16 -7.73 7.58 4.90
CA GLN A 16 -6.38 7.53 4.38
C GLN A 16 -6.09 6.12 3.85
N ALA A 17 -5.69 6.06 2.59
CA ALA A 17 -5.18 4.85 1.95
C ALA A 17 -3.77 4.52 2.48
N THR A 18 -3.50 3.27 2.84
CA THR A 18 -2.16 2.80 3.24
C THR A 18 -1.85 1.45 2.63
N VAL A 19 -0.67 1.36 2.01
CA VAL A 19 -0.07 0.15 1.44
C VAL A 19 1.07 -0.29 2.35
N THR A 20 1.07 -1.53 2.81
CA THR A 20 2.17 -2.11 3.60
C THR A 20 2.77 -3.29 2.85
N TYR A 21 4.08 -3.19 2.60
CA TYR A 21 4.90 -4.22 1.97
C TYR A 21 5.56 -5.11 3.04
N PRO A 22 5.92 -6.35 2.70
CA PRO A 22 6.53 -7.28 3.66
C PRO A 22 7.95 -6.87 4.05
N SER A 23 8.60 -6.00 3.27
CA SER A 23 9.89 -5.37 3.60
C SER A 23 9.81 -4.36 4.76
N GLY A 24 8.64 -4.16 5.36
CA GLY A 24 8.39 -3.20 6.43
C GLY A 24 8.10 -1.78 5.93
N VAL A 25 8.17 -1.55 4.61
CA VAL A 25 7.81 -0.27 4.01
C VAL A 25 6.30 -0.09 4.00
N SER A 26 5.83 1.02 4.59
CA SER A 26 4.43 1.44 4.52
C SER A 26 4.31 2.79 3.84
N ILE A 27 3.40 2.88 2.87
CA ILE A 27 3.16 4.07 2.05
C ILE A 27 1.72 4.48 2.30
N SER A 28 1.52 5.68 2.84
CA SER A 28 0.18 6.24 3.03
C SER A 28 -0.09 7.34 2.02
N SER A 29 -1.34 7.47 1.59
CA SER A 29 -1.78 8.58 0.75
C SER A 29 -1.69 9.89 1.53
N SER A 30 -1.25 10.94 0.84
CA SER A 30 -1.17 12.29 1.40
C SER A 30 -2.56 12.90 1.56
N GLU A 31 -3.49 12.53 0.67
CA GLU A 31 -4.87 13.01 0.65
C GLU A 31 -5.82 12.02 1.31
N ALA A 32 -6.92 12.53 1.87
CA ALA A 32 -8.00 11.75 2.45
C ALA A 32 -9.13 11.58 1.44
N PHE A 33 -9.63 10.36 1.31
CA PHE A 33 -10.71 9.99 0.40
C PHE A 33 -12.08 10.03 1.09
N PRO A 34 -13.17 10.31 0.36
CA PRO A 34 -14.51 10.36 0.95
C PRO A 34 -14.96 8.99 1.49
N THR A 35 -14.60 7.90 0.81
CA THR A 35 -15.03 6.54 1.15
C THR A 35 -13.85 5.59 1.38
N GLN A 36 -14.09 4.51 2.14
CA GLN A 36 -13.10 3.43 2.31
C GLN A 36 -12.75 2.79 0.97
N ALA A 37 -13.74 2.57 0.09
CA ALA A 37 -13.52 1.96 -1.22
C ALA A 37 -12.53 2.79 -2.05
N GLU A 38 -12.75 4.11 -2.16
CA GLU A 38 -11.84 5.01 -2.88
C GLU A 38 -10.44 5.02 -2.27
N ALA A 39 -10.32 4.95 -0.94
CA ALA A 39 -9.01 4.84 -0.30
C ALA A 39 -8.30 3.52 -0.65
N ILE A 40 -9.02 2.38 -0.66
CA ILE A 40 -8.43 1.10 -1.07
C ILE A 40 -8.07 1.10 -2.56
N GLU A 41 -8.92 1.67 -3.41
CA GLU A 41 -8.65 1.82 -4.84
C GLU A 41 -7.39 2.67 -5.08
N ALA A 42 -7.26 3.80 -4.40
CA ALA A 42 -6.07 4.64 -4.48
C ALA A 42 -4.82 3.92 -3.97
N ALA A 43 -4.93 3.15 -2.88
CA ALA A 43 -3.83 2.30 -2.40
C ALA A 43 -3.41 1.27 -3.47
N ALA A 44 -4.38 0.65 -4.15
CA ALA A 44 -4.12 -0.33 -5.19
C ALA A 44 -3.47 0.32 -6.43
N LEU A 45 -3.95 1.48 -6.86
CA LEU A 45 -3.32 2.25 -7.93
C LEU A 45 -1.88 2.62 -7.56
N LYS A 46 -1.63 2.99 -6.31
CA LYS A 46 -0.27 3.32 -5.84
C LYS A 46 0.67 2.11 -5.86
N VAL A 47 0.16 0.91 -5.63
CA VAL A 47 0.92 -0.34 -5.80
C VAL A 47 1.31 -0.54 -7.26
N LEU A 48 0.39 -0.32 -8.20
CA LEU A 48 0.64 -0.46 -9.64
C LEU A 48 1.60 0.60 -10.18
N ASP A 49 1.64 1.78 -9.56
CA ASP A 49 2.57 2.88 -9.86
C ASP A 49 4.02 2.58 -9.43
N MET A 50 4.24 1.55 -8.59
CA MET A 50 5.55 1.17 -8.04
C MET A 50 5.88 -0.31 -8.30
N PRO A 51 5.94 -0.75 -9.58
CA PRO A 51 6.12 -2.16 -9.95
C PRO A 51 7.46 -2.75 -9.48
N GLU A 52 8.48 -1.92 -9.26
CA GLU A 52 9.77 -2.35 -8.73
C GLU A 52 9.65 -2.94 -7.32
N ARG A 53 8.73 -2.43 -6.49
CA ARG A 53 8.49 -2.96 -5.14
C ARG A 53 7.70 -4.27 -5.15
N LEU A 54 6.86 -4.46 -6.18
CA LEU A 54 6.21 -5.75 -6.42
C LEU A 54 7.21 -6.79 -6.90
N THR A 55 8.12 -6.41 -7.80
CA THR A 55 9.18 -7.29 -8.31
C THR A 55 10.14 -7.72 -7.20
N ASP A 56 10.36 -6.86 -6.20
CA ASP A 56 11.16 -7.19 -5.01
C ASP A 56 10.55 -8.32 -4.17
N LEU A 57 9.23 -8.57 -4.27
CA LEU A 57 8.57 -9.70 -3.59
C LEU A 57 8.95 -11.05 -4.19
N ASP A 58 9.29 -11.08 -5.48
CA ASP A 58 9.74 -12.27 -6.20
C ASP A 58 11.25 -12.51 -6.01
N ARG A 59 11.98 -11.51 -5.50
CA ARG A 59 13.38 -11.68 -5.18
C ARG A 59 13.48 -12.61 -3.97
N PRO A 60 14.28 -13.69 -4.03
CA PRO A 60 14.55 -14.48 -2.84
C PRO A 60 15.15 -13.55 -1.79
N ASP A 61 14.64 -13.64 -0.56
CA ASP A 61 15.24 -12.99 0.60
C ASP A 61 16.67 -13.54 0.72
N ILE A 62 17.64 -12.86 0.11
CA ILE A 62 19.04 -13.21 0.25
C ILE A 62 19.42 -12.65 1.61
N ALA A 63 19.06 -13.42 2.65
CA ALA A 63 19.60 -13.24 3.99
C ALA A 63 21.12 -13.51 3.89
N GLU A 64 21.90 -12.42 3.80
CA GLU A 64 23.32 -12.42 4.15
C GLU A 64 23.50 -12.41 5.68
#